data_AF-A0A849GAF3-F1
#
_entry.id   AF-A0A849GAF3-F1
#
_cell.length_a   1.000
_cell.length_b   1.000
_cell.length_c   1.000
_cell.angle_alpha   90.00
_cell.angle_beta   90.00
_cell.angle_gamma   90.00
#
_symmetry.space_group_name_H-M   'P 1'
#
loop_
_entity.id
_entity.type
_entity.pdbx_description
1 polymer ?
#
loop_
_entity_poly.entity_id
_entity_poly.type
_entity_poly.pdbx_seq_one_letter_code
_entity_poly.pdbx_strand_id
1 'polypeptide(L)'
;MSARTYGSLARIADFNDGNFDVQRLDRSQWATGDYVEGEVVGTPTTLYRVEDCNGHMVKVEPGDWVVGALGDRVATLEGVGGWADIRDDGTMHALTSAGLMGWFTSISTLFPDPLTLSYRGHLCRDGRKVCMSEFAIRADGHAFSVPSVLLFGTSMSAGKTMSGRRVCKELDRAGFFVIGSKLTGAGRYRDILSFLKTGAREIYDFVDGGLPSTVVPEQQFRDAIRPVLNHINERKPDYVIVEAGASPMEPYN
;
A
#
# COMPACT_ATOMS: atom_id res chain seq x y z
N MET A 1 11.44 19.68 -17.17
CA MET A 1 11.39 19.57 -15.70
C MET A 1 10.92 18.17 -15.40
N SER A 2 11.62 17.45 -14.52
CA SER A 2 11.15 16.14 -14.04
C SER A 2 9.84 16.31 -13.29
N ALA A 3 8.84 15.48 -13.57
CA ALA A 3 7.61 15.46 -12.79
C ALA A 3 7.78 14.52 -11.59
N ARG A 4 7.29 14.93 -10.41
CA ARG A 4 7.24 14.07 -9.22
C ARG A 4 5.84 13.50 -9.04
N THR A 5 5.73 12.19 -8.93
CA THR A 5 4.49 11.47 -8.66
C THR A 5 4.56 10.82 -7.28
N TYR A 6 3.56 11.07 -6.43
CA TYR A 6 3.41 10.39 -5.14
C TYR A 6 2.56 9.14 -5.33
N GLY A 7 3.16 7.97 -5.10
CA GLY A 7 2.45 6.70 -5.10
C GLY A 7 1.40 6.64 -3.99
N SER A 8 0.38 5.82 -4.16
CA SER A 8 -0.73 5.70 -3.21
C SER A 8 -0.34 5.16 -1.83
N LEU A 9 0.87 4.64 -1.64
CA LEU A 9 1.45 4.37 -0.31
C LEU A 9 1.81 5.64 0.47
N ALA A 10 1.98 6.78 -0.21
CA ALA A 10 2.22 8.08 0.41
C ALA A 10 0.94 8.84 0.78
N ARG A 11 -0.25 8.27 0.52
CA ARG A 11 -1.54 8.98 0.69
C ARG A 11 -1.89 9.35 2.14
N ILE A 12 -1.27 8.71 3.13
CA ILE A 12 -1.46 8.99 4.56
C ILE A 12 -0.55 10.14 5.01
N ALA A 13 0.47 10.47 4.23
CA ALA A 13 1.44 11.50 4.55
C ALA A 13 1.01 12.86 3.99
N ASP A 14 1.44 13.93 4.64
CA ASP A 14 1.17 15.32 4.26
C ASP A 14 2.21 15.89 3.28
N PHE A 15 2.83 15.05 2.46
CA PHE A 15 3.93 15.46 1.59
C PHE A 15 3.50 16.49 0.54
N ASN A 16 4.36 17.49 0.36
CA ASN A 16 4.38 18.38 -0.78
C ASN A 16 5.84 18.72 -1.11
N ASP A 17 6.11 19.20 -2.32
CA ASP A 17 7.47 19.45 -2.81
C ASP A 17 8.30 20.44 -1.96
N GLY A 18 7.68 21.16 -1.02
CA GLY A 18 8.34 22.13 -0.14
C GLY A 18 8.49 21.71 1.33
N ASN A 19 8.10 20.50 1.73
CA ASN A 19 8.11 20.09 3.15
C ASN A 19 8.95 18.84 3.46
N PHE A 20 9.86 18.45 2.58
CA PHE A 20 10.86 17.41 2.82
C PHE A 20 12.09 17.63 1.94
N ASP A 21 13.23 17.09 2.37
CA ASP A 21 14.43 16.93 1.56
C ASP A 21 14.58 15.48 1.10
N VAL A 22 15.31 15.25 0.02
CA VAL A 22 15.69 13.91 -0.42
C VAL A 22 17.17 13.68 -0.10
N GLN A 23 17.46 12.74 0.80
CA GLN A 23 18.81 12.48 1.30
C GLN A 23 19.20 11.02 1.11
N ARG A 24 20.40 10.77 0.58
CA ARG A 24 20.94 9.41 0.51
C ARG A 24 21.40 8.97 1.89
N LEU A 25 20.77 7.91 2.39
CA LEU A 25 21.14 7.26 3.65
C LEU A 25 21.92 5.97 3.40
N ASP A 26 22.77 5.62 4.38
CA ASP A 26 23.47 4.34 4.38
C ASP A 26 22.47 3.18 4.45
N ARG A 27 22.77 2.07 3.78
CA ARG A 27 21.86 0.93 3.67
C ARG A 27 21.53 0.29 5.03
N SER A 28 22.42 0.42 6.02
CA SER A 28 22.15 -0.01 7.40
C SER A 28 21.02 0.78 8.08
N GLN A 29 20.65 1.94 7.53
CA GLN A 29 19.57 2.77 8.05
C GLN A 29 18.23 2.52 7.36
N TRP A 30 18.18 1.70 6.31
CA TRP A 30 16.95 1.45 5.55
C TRP A 30 16.06 0.46 6.31
N ALA A 31 14.76 0.67 6.22
CA ALA A 31 13.77 -0.18 6.86
C ALA A 31 12.44 -0.20 6.09
N THR A 32 11.65 -1.24 6.33
CA THR A 32 10.25 -1.31 5.87
C THR A 32 9.47 -0.08 6.33
N GLY A 33 8.72 0.54 5.42
CA GLY A 33 7.90 1.72 5.69
C GLY A 33 8.66 3.05 5.58
N ASP A 34 9.94 3.05 5.22
CA ASP A 34 10.66 4.27 4.89
C ASP A 34 10.14 4.86 3.57
N TYR A 35 9.85 6.17 3.56
CA TYR A 35 9.54 6.86 2.32
C TYR A 35 10.82 7.18 1.54
N VAL A 36 10.83 6.81 0.25
CA VAL A 36 11.97 7.02 -0.65
C VAL A 36 11.53 7.63 -1.98
N GLU A 37 12.45 8.34 -2.61
CA GLU A 37 12.32 8.82 -3.98
C GLU A 37 13.17 7.97 -4.92
N GLY A 38 12.57 7.53 -6.02
CA GLY A 38 13.25 6.88 -7.14
C GLY A 38 13.12 7.68 -8.42
N GLU A 39 14.17 7.74 -9.21
CA GLU A 39 14.14 8.24 -10.59
C GLU A 39 13.71 7.13 -11.53
N VAL A 40 12.73 7.37 -12.39
CA VAL A 40 12.32 6.40 -13.41
C VAL A 40 13.45 6.25 -14.42
N VAL A 41 13.84 5.00 -14.68
CA VAL A 41 14.92 4.65 -15.61
C VAL A 41 14.51 3.46 -16.46
N GLY A 42 15.27 3.16 -17.50
CA GLY A 42 15.02 2.01 -18.37
C GLY A 42 13.99 2.29 -19.47
N THR A 43 13.58 1.23 -20.16
CA THR A 43 12.67 1.31 -21.31
C THR A 43 11.22 1.16 -20.85
N PRO A 44 10.33 2.14 -21.12
CA PRO A 44 8.96 2.08 -20.65
C PRO A 44 8.17 0.89 -21.21
N THR A 45 7.49 0.17 -20.31
CA THR A 45 6.51 -0.86 -20.62
C THR A 45 5.09 -0.40 -20.25
N THR A 46 4.10 -1.27 -20.42
CA THR A 46 2.73 -1.01 -19.93
C THR A 46 2.65 -0.86 -18.40
N LEU A 47 3.68 -1.30 -17.66
CA LEU A 47 3.78 -1.18 -16.20
C LEU A 47 4.41 0.13 -15.73
N TYR A 48 4.86 1.02 -16.63
CA TYR A 48 5.41 2.33 -16.28
C TYR A 48 4.27 3.31 -15.94
N ARG A 49 3.54 2.96 -14.90
CA ARG A 49 2.43 3.71 -14.35
C ARG A 49 2.41 3.57 -12.84
N VAL A 50 2.14 4.68 -12.17
CA VAL A 50 2.01 4.75 -10.71
C VAL A 50 0.58 5.13 -10.38
N GLU A 51 0.00 4.46 -9.39
CA GLU A 51 -1.26 4.84 -8.79
C GLU A 51 -0.99 6.02 -7.84
N ASP A 52 -1.54 7.19 -8.14
CA ASP A 52 -1.37 8.38 -7.32
C ASP A 52 -2.13 8.30 -5.98
N CYS A 53 -1.91 9.26 -5.07
CA CYS A 53 -2.61 9.32 -3.78
C CYS A 53 -4.14 9.42 -3.89
N ASN A 54 -4.68 9.79 -5.05
CA ASN A 54 -6.12 9.85 -5.33
C ASN A 54 -6.64 8.56 -6.00
N GLY A 55 -5.77 7.59 -6.28
CA GLY A 55 -6.10 6.33 -6.93
C GLY A 55 -6.19 6.39 -8.47
N HIS A 56 -5.64 7.43 -9.10
CA HIS A 56 -5.51 7.51 -10.55
C HIS A 56 -4.23 6.83 -11.03
N MET A 57 -4.33 6.08 -12.13
CA MET A 57 -3.15 5.52 -12.80
C MET A 57 -2.49 6.56 -13.69
N VAL A 58 -1.37 7.10 -13.25
CA VAL A 58 -0.56 8.11 -13.95
C VAL A 58 0.58 7.42 -14.68
N LYS A 59 0.81 7.76 -15.95
CA LYS A 59 1.98 7.29 -16.70
C LYS A 59 3.21 8.06 -16.23
N VAL A 60 4.33 7.36 -16.04
CA VAL A 60 5.62 7.97 -15.69
C VAL A 60 6.65 7.64 -16.77
N GLU A 61 7.57 8.56 -17.02
CA GLU A 61 8.59 8.46 -18.08
C GLU A 61 10.00 8.55 -17.50
N PRO A 62 11.03 8.04 -18.20
CA PRO A 62 12.41 8.13 -17.72
C PRO A 62 12.82 9.57 -17.41
N GLY A 63 13.40 9.77 -16.22
CA GLY A 63 13.73 11.09 -15.67
C GLY A 63 12.65 11.70 -14.76
N ASP A 64 11.44 11.13 -14.73
CA ASP A 64 10.44 11.46 -13.70
C ASP A 64 10.83 10.87 -12.34
N TRP A 65 10.27 11.42 -11.27
CA TRP A 65 10.51 10.98 -9.90
C TRP A 65 9.26 10.35 -9.31
N VAL A 66 9.43 9.25 -8.58
CA VAL A 66 8.34 8.56 -7.89
C VAL A 66 8.67 8.49 -6.41
N VAL A 67 7.76 8.99 -5.59
CA VAL A 67 7.78 8.78 -4.14
C VAL A 67 6.96 7.55 -3.80
N GLY A 68 7.56 6.65 -3.03
CA GLY A 68 6.94 5.43 -2.54
C GLY A 68 7.51 5.02 -1.19
N ALA A 69 7.20 3.80 -0.76
CA ALA A 69 7.69 3.26 0.51
C ALA A 69 8.41 1.94 0.31
N LEU A 70 9.52 1.75 1.03
CA LEU A 70 10.25 0.48 1.06
C LEU A 70 9.39 -0.61 1.70
N GLY A 71 9.35 -1.81 1.11
CA GLY A 71 8.66 -2.94 1.73
C GLY A 71 8.78 -4.23 0.93
N ASP A 72 8.12 -5.26 1.44
CA ASP A 72 8.23 -6.62 0.92
C ASP A 72 6.94 -7.08 0.25
N ARG A 73 7.10 -7.92 -0.77
CA ARG A 73 6.00 -8.48 -1.56
C ARG A 73 6.21 -9.97 -1.77
N VAL A 74 5.17 -10.76 -1.49
CA VAL A 74 5.17 -12.20 -1.75
C VAL A 74 3.91 -12.61 -2.49
N ALA A 75 3.81 -12.30 -3.79
CA ALA A 75 2.64 -12.66 -4.60
C ALA A 75 2.96 -13.86 -5.51
N THR A 76 2.18 -14.94 -5.40
CA THR A 76 2.43 -16.20 -6.13
C THR A 76 2.24 -16.09 -7.65
N LEU A 77 1.34 -15.22 -8.12
CA LEU A 77 1.02 -15.07 -9.54
C LEU A 77 1.86 -14.02 -10.27
N GLU A 78 2.31 -12.98 -9.56
CA GLU A 78 2.99 -11.84 -10.17
C GLU A 78 4.49 -11.89 -9.90
N GLY A 79 4.89 -11.75 -8.63
CA GLY A 79 6.29 -11.72 -8.26
C GLY A 79 6.53 -11.58 -6.76
N VAL A 80 7.75 -11.94 -6.37
CA VAL A 80 8.30 -11.92 -5.03
C VAL A 80 9.52 -11.01 -5.02
N GLY A 81 9.65 -10.20 -3.97
CA GLY A 81 10.72 -9.23 -3.85
C GLY A 81 10.65 -8.44 -2.56
N GLY A 82 11.74 -7.73 -2.27
CA GLY A 82 11.86 -6.97 -1.03
C GLY A 82 12.78 -5.79 -1.16
N TRP A 83 12.66 -4.85 -0.23
CA TRP A 83 13.54 -3.68 -0.16
C TRP A 83 14.98 -4.07 0.19
N ALA A 84 15.15 -5.14 0.96
CA ALA A 84 16.47 -5.65 1.34
C ALA A 84 17.27 -6.15 0.12
N ASP A 85 16.59 -6.52 -0.98
CA ASP A 85 17.18 -7.04 -2.21
C ASP A 85 17.56 -5.94 -3.24
N ILE A 86 17.29 -4.66 -2.93
CA ILE A 86 17.66 -3.52 -3.79
C ILE A 86 19.14 -3.62 -4.17
N ARG A 87 19.49 -3.31 -5.42
CA ARG A 87 20.85 -3.52 -5.93
C ARG A 87 21.82 -2.52 -5.29
N ASP A 88 23.10 -2.88 -5.22
CA ASP A 88 24.13 -2.03 -4.58
C ASP A 88 24.31 -0.68 -5.29
N ASP A 89 23.99 -0.61 -6.58
CA ASP A 89 23.97 0.64 -7.37
C ASP A 89 22.69 1.48 -7.15
N GLY A 90 21.79 1.03 -6.28
CA GLY A 90 20.51 1.68 -5.99
C GLY A 90 19.40 1.35 -7.00
N THR A 91 19.61 0.43 -7.94
CA THR A 91 18.55 -0.01 -8.85
C THR A 91 17.48 -0.78 -8.09
N MET A 92 16.24 -0.37 -8.27
CA MET A 92 15.06 -0.95 -7.63
C MET A 92 13.88 -1.00 -8.62
N HIS A 93 12.79 -1.65 -8.22
CA HIS A 93 11.54 -1.75 -8.94
C HIS A 93 10.39 -1.21 -8.08
N ALA A 94 9.33 -0.73 -8.74
CA ALA A 94 8.03 -0.63 -8.10
C ALA A 94 7.38 -2.03 -8.06
N LEU A 95 7.42 -2.70 -6.91
CA LEU A 95 6.84 -4.02 -6.67
C LEU A 95 5.32 -4.03 -6.79
N THR A 96 4.68 -2.87 -6.60
CA THR A 96 3.29 -2.61 -6.94
C THR A 96 3.21 -1.24 -7.60
N SER A 97 2.16 -0.98 -8.38
CA SER A 97 1.92 0.37 -8.90
C SER A 97 1.61 1.41 -7.82
N ALA A 98 1.37 1.02 -6.56
CA ALA A 98 1.13 1.95 -5.45
C ALA A 98 2.42 2.63 -4.95
N GLY A 99 3.58 2.28 -5.51
CA GLY A 99 4.88 2.75 -5.04
C GLY A 99 5.44 1.89 -3.91
N LEU A 100 5.16 0.58 -3.87
CA LEU A 100 5.91 -0.35 -3.03
C LEU A 100 7.29 -0.55 -3.65
N MET A 101 8.34 -0.10 -2.98
CA MET A 101 9.70 -0.05 -3.54
C MET A 101 10.55 -1.20 -3.01
N GLY A 102 11.22 -1.91 -3.91
CA GLY A 102 12.11 -3.02 -3.58
C GLY A 102 12.73 -3.63 -4.83
N TRP A 103 13.26 -4.85 -4.76
CA TRP A 103 13.77 -5.56 -5.94
C TRP A 103 13.03 -6.88 -6.11
N PHE A 104 12.65 -7.20 -7.35
CA PHE A 104 12.03 -8.49 -7.66
C PHE A 104 13.12 -9.57 -7.70
N THR A 105 13.07 -10.52 -6.78
CA THR A 105 13.92 -11.71 -6.80
C THR A 105 13.33 -12.81 -7.68
N SER A 106 12.01 -12.77 -7.89
CA SER A 106 11.30 -13.64 -8.84
C SER A 106 10.10 -12.90 -9.42
N ILE A 107 9.91 -13.00 -10.74
CA ILE A 107 8.77 -12.43 -11.45
C ILE A 107 8.28 -13.42 -12.50
N SER A 108 6.97 -13.52 -12.67
CA SER A 108 6.35 -14.37 -13.69
C SER A 108 6.72 -13.90 -15.09
N THR A 109 7.10 -14.84 -15.96
CA THR A 109 7.46 -14.57 -17.38
C THR A 109 6.29 -14.06 -18.22
N LEU A 110 5.06 -14.11 -17.68
CA LEU A 110 3.86 -13.56 -18.32
C LEU A 110 3.75 -12.04 -18.16
N PHE A 111 4.56 -11.42 -17.29
CA PHE A 111 4.55 -9.98 -17.07
C PHE A 111 5.66 -9.30 -17.88
N PRO A 112 5.38 -8.12 -18.47
CA PRO A 112 6.42 -7.30 -19.06
C PRO A 112 7.35 -6.75 -17.98
N ASP A 113 8.48 -6.19 -18.38
CA ASP A 113 9.46 -5.66 -17.43
C ASP A 113 8.82 -4.64 -16.47
N PRO A 114 9.11 -4.76 -15.17
CA PRO A 114 8.55 -3.88 -14.15
C PRO A 114 9.05 -2.44 -14.31
N LEU A 115 8.36 -1.50 -13.64
CA LEU A 115 8.84 -0.12 -13.54
C LEU A 115 10.16 -0.10 -12.76
N THR A 116 11.25 0.25 -13.45
CA THR A 116 12.59 0.34 -12.88
C THR A 116 12.89 1.76 -12.41
N LEU A 117 13.51 1.85 -11.25
CA LEU A 117 13.83 3.09 -10.57
C LEU A 117 15.30 3.08 -10.12
N SER A 118 15.96 4.23 -10.18
CA SER A 118 17.24 4.46 -9.51
C SER A 118 17.00 5.20 -8.20
N TYR A 119 17.48 4.66 -7.09
CA TYR A 119 17.34 5.28 -5.77
C TYR A 119 17.99 6.66 -5.71
N ARG A 120 17.18 7.68 -5.37
CA ARG A 120 17.62 9.06 -5.19
C ARG A 120 17.90 9.37 -3.72
N GLY A 121 17.05 8.90 -2.81
CA GLY A 121 17.21 9.14 -1.37
C GLY A 121 15.95 8.79 -0.57
N HIS A 122 16.06 8.88 0.75
CA HIS A 122 14.93 8.91 1.67
C HIS A 122 14.32 10.31 1.73
N LEU A 123 13.02 10.38 1.98
CA LEU A 123 12.38 11.63 2.35
C LEU A 123 12.75 11.94 3.80
N CYS A 124 13.29 13.13 4.04
CA CYS A 124 13.75 13.58 5.35
C CYS A 124 13.12 14.92 5.75
N ARG A 125 12.85 15.08 7.04
CA ARG A 125 12.50 16.35 7.70
C ARG A 125 13.46 16.61 8.85
N ASP A 126 14.03 17.80 8.92
CA ASP A 126 15.00 18.18 9.95
C ASP A 126 16.16 17.17 10.09
N GLY A 127 16.64 16.64 8.95
CA GLY A 127 17.72 15.66 8.91
C GLY A 127 17.36 14.24 9.39
N ARG A 128 16.07 13.95 9.62
CA ARG A 128 15.58 12.62 9.99
C ARG A 128 14.72 12.06 8.88
N LYS A 129 14.91 10.78 8.54
CA LYS A 129 14.03 10.08 7.60
C LYS A 129 12.60 10.07 8.13
N VAL A 130 11.65 10.18 7.22
CA VAL A 130 10.22 10.11 7.51
C VAL A 130 9.71 8.71 7.15
N CYS A 131 8.95 8.11 8.06
CA CYS A 131 8.41 6.76 7.93
C CYS A 131 6.87 6.76 7.90
N MET A 132 6.28 5.74 7.28
CA MET A 132 4.82 5.55 7.21
C MET A 132 4.16 5.51 8.60
N SER A 133 4.83 4.93 9.60
CA SER A 133 4.32 4.79 10.97
C SER A 133 4.12 6.12 11.69
N GLU A 134 4.74 7.20 11.23
CA GLU A 134 4.54 8.55 11.78
C GLU A 134 3.15 9.11 11.45
N PHE A 135 2.56 8.66 10.35
CA PHE A 135 1.25 9.05 9.86
C PHE A 135 0.15 8.02 10.12
N ALA A 136 0.51 6.91 10.78
CA ALA A 136 -0.45 5.86 11.11
C ALA A 136 -1.55 6.39 12.05
N ILE A 137 -2.76 5.89 11.86
CA ILE A 137 -3.87 6.10 12.78
C ILE A 137 -3.47 5.60 14.17
N ARG A 138 -3.72 6.44 15.17
CA ARG A 138 -3.55 6.11 16.59
C ARG A 138 -4.92 6.19 17.25
N ALA A 139 -5.42 5.05 17.71
CA ALA A 139 -6.68 4.96 18.42
C ALA A 139 -6.56 3.90 19.52
N ASP A 140 -6.89 4.32 20.74
CA ASP A 140 -7.06 3.42 21.87
C ASP A 140 -8.45 2.79 21.80
N GLY A 141 -8.63 1.60 22.35
CA GLY A 141 -9.92 0.95 22.21
C GLY A 141 -10.07 -0.34 22.99
N HIS A 142 -11.33 -0.77 23.01
CA HIS A 142 -11.77 -2.04 23.57
C HIS A 142 -11.89 -3.09 22.47
N ALA A 143 -12.31 -4.30 22.84
CA ALA A 143 -12.55 -5.38 21.89
C ALA A 143 -13.47 -4.93 20.75
N PHE A 144 -13.04 -5.16 19.51
CA PHE A 144 -13.78 -4.81 18.31
C PHE A 144 -15.14 -5.51 18.31
N SER A 145 -16.22 -4.73 18.17
CA SER A 145 -17.61 -5.23 18.33
C SER A 145 -18.50 -5.04 17.12
N VAL A 146 -17.99 -4.47 16.02
CA VAL A 146 -18.82 -4.19 14.85
C VAL A 146 -19.13 -5.49 14.07
N PRO A 147 -20.39 -5.75 13.69
CA PRO A 147 -20.73 -6.82 12.77
C PRO A 147 -19.87 -6.79 11.49
N SER A 148 -19.18 -7.90 11.21
CA SER A 148 -18.19 -7.96 10.13
C SER A 148 -18.48 -9.06 9.13
N VAL A 149 -18.33 -8.73 7.85
CA VAL A 149 -18.34 -9.70 6.75
C VAL A 149 -16.91 -9.84 6.24
N LEU A 150 -16.28 -10.97 6.55
CA LEU A 150 -14.92 -11.28 6.11
C LEU A 150 -14.94 -12.00 4.75
N LEU A 151 -14.24 -11.43 3.78
CA LEU A 151 -14.07 -11.96 2.44
C LEU A 151 -12.66 -12.56 2.32
N PHE A 152 -12.60 -13.89 2.35
CA PHE A 152 -11.39 -14.66 2.09
C PHE A 152 -11.54 -15.43 0.77
N GLY A 153 -10.43 -15.86 0.18
CA GLY A 153 -10.44 -16.56 -1.09
C GLY A 153 -9.15 -17.34 -1.31
N THR A 154 -9.21 -18.37 -2.14
CA THR A 154 -8.11 -19.32 -2.35
C THR A 154 -6.94 -18.74 -3.14
N SER A 155 -7.12 -17.60 -3.82
CA SER A 155 -6.09 -16.93 -4.62
C SER A 155 -6.35 -15.42 -4.76
N MET A 156 -5.35 -14.70 -5.30
CA MET A 156 -5.57 -13.38 -5.90
C MET A 156 -6.58 -13.48 -7.04
N SER A 157 -7.38 -12.42 -7.25
CA SER A 157 -8.41 -12.38 -8.29
C SER A 157 -9.55 -13.43 -8.17
N ALA A 158 -9.70 -14.06 -7.01
CA ALA A 158 -10.80 -15.00 -6.72
C ALA A 158 -12.19 -14.37 -6.53
N GLY A 159 -12.37 -13.09 -6.91
CA GLY A 159 -13.66 -12.39 -6.79
C GLY A 159 -13.95 -11.75 -5.43
N LYS A 160 -12.97 -11.69 -4.50
CA LYS A 160 -13.13 -11.06 -3.17
C LYS A 160 -13.60 -9.61 -3.28
N THR A 161 -12.85 -8.77 -4.00
CA THR A 161 -13.18 -7.36 -4.20
C THR A 161 -14.54 -7.17 -4.88
N MET A 162 -14.86 -7.99 -5.88
CA MET A 162 -16.17 -7.93 -6.56
C MET A 162 -17.33 -8.29 -5.62
N SER A 163 -17.14 -9.30 -4.77
CA SER A 163 -18.12 -9.69 -3.77
C SER A 163 -18.30 -8.59 -2.73
N GLY A 164 -17.22 -8.01 -2.22
CA GLY A 164 -17.26 -6.91 -1.27
C GLY A 164 -17.98 -5.69 -1.81
N ARG A 165 -17.71 -5.31 -3.07
CA ARG A 165 -18.46 -4.25 -3.76
C ARG A 165 -19.96 -4.52 -3.82
N ARG A 166 -20.36 -5.78 -4.06
CA ARG A 166 -21.77 -6.17 -4.08
C ARG A 166 -22.39 -6.06 -2.68
N VAL A 167 -21.71 -6.52 -1.65
CA VAL A 167 -22.19 -6.46 -0.26
C VAL A 167 -22.33 -5.00 0.19
N CYS A 168 -21.32 -4.15 -0.02
CA CYS A 168 -21.39 -2.72 0.28
C CYS A 168 -22.60 -2.08 -0.38
N LYS A 169 -22.83 -2.37 -1.67
CA LYS A 169 -23.92 -1.78 -2.44
C LYS A 169 -25.30 -2.16 -1.90
N GLU A 170 -25.50 -3.41 -1.48
CA GLU A 170 -26.80 -3.86 -0.98
C GLU A 170 -27.08 -3.37 0.45
N LEU A 171 -26.05 -3.28 1.29
CA LEU A 171 -26.18 -2.73 2.64
C LEU A 171 -26.44 -1.21 2.61
N ASP A 172 -25.74 -0.47 1.75
CA ASP A 172 -25.98 0.96 1.52
C ASP A 172 -27.42 1.22 1.02
N ARG A 173 -27.90 0.41 0.08
CA ARG A 173 -29.30 0.46 -0.40
C ARG A 173 -30.33 0.18 0.70
N ALA A 174 -29.96 -0.61 1.71
CA ALA A 174 -30.79 -0.86 2.87
C ALA A 174 -30.69 0.26 3.93
N GLY A 175 -29.87 1.29 3.71
CA GLY A 175 -29.72 2.45 4.58
C GLY A 175 -28.69 2.27 5.70
N PHE A 176 -27.85 1.23 5.65
CA PHE A 176 -26.84 0.97 6.67
C PHE A 176 -25.56 1.79 6.44
N PHE A 177 -24.93 2.21 7.54
CA PHE A 177 -23.58 2.77 7.52
C PHE A 177 -22.55 1.64 7.40
N VAL A 178 -21.95 1.53 6.22
CA VAL A 178 -20.92 0.53 5.92
C VAL A 178 -19.53 1.15 5.87
N ILE A 179 -18.56 0.48 6.49
CA ILE A 179 -17.14 0.75 6.29
C ILE A 179 -16.50 -0.39 5.50
N GLY A 180 -15.71 -0.04 4.50
CA GLY A 180 -14.88 -0.98 3.75
C GLY A 180 -13.49 -1.09 4.33
N SER A 181 -12.93 -2.30 4.41
CA SER A 181 -11.56 -2.45 4.86
C SER A 181 -10.78 -3.54 4.13
N LYS A 182 -9.46 -3.37 4.00
CA LYS A 182 -8.54 -4.41 3.53
C LYS A 182 -7.42 -4.56 4.55
N LEU A 183 -7.43 -5.63 5.31
CA LEU A 183 -6.49 -5.76 6.43
C LEU A 183 -5.15 -6.36 6.03
N THR A 184 -5.05 -7.01 4.87
CA THR A 184 -3.85 -7.78 4.49
C THR A 184 -3.49 -7.61 3.01
N GLY A 185 -2.24 -7.87 2.64
CA GLY A 185 -1.73 -7.85 1.26
C GLY A 185 -0.62 -6.83 1.02
N ALA A 186 -0.46 -6.42 -0.24
CA ALA A 186 0.45 -5.35 -0.67
C ALA A 186 -0.37 -4.14 -1.12
N GLY A 187 0.03 -2.92 -0.72
CA GLY A 187 -0.80 -1.73 -0.85
C GLY A 187 -1.17 -1.43 -2.30
N ARG A 188 -2.47 -1.29 -2.57
CA ARG A 188 -3.09 -0.90 -3.84
C ARG A 188 -4.41 -0.20 -3.49
N TYR A 189 -4.44 1.12 -3.64
CA TYR A 189 -5.54 1.93 -3.14
C TYR A 189 -6.84 1.69 -3.91
N ARG A 190 -6.76 1.36 -5.21
CA ARG A 190 -7.91 1.02 -6.06
C ARG A 190 -8.79 -0.08 -5.47
N ASP A 191 -8.22 -1.05 -4.76
CA ASP A 191 -8.97 -2.17 -4.22
C ASP A 191 -9.98 -1.67 -3.17
N ILE A 192 -9.53 -0.89 -2.19
CA ILE A 192 -10.43 -0.31 -1.18
C ILE A 192 -11.24 0.88 -1.71
N LEU A 193 -10.69 1.70 -2.61
CA LEU A 193 -11.46 2.74 -3.31
C LEU A 193 -12.67 2.18 -4.04
N SER A 194 -12.61 0.93 -4.50
CA SER A 194 -13.74 0.30 -5.16
C SER A 194 -14.92 0.12 -4.21
N PHE A 195 -14.69 -0.08 -2.90
CA PHE A 195 -15.75 -0.20 -1.90
C PHE A 195 -16.40 1.15 -1.65
N LEU A 196 -15.60 2.22 -1.53
CA LEU A 196 -16.09 3.61 -1.42
C LEU A 196 -16.98 3.98 -2.61
N LYS A 197 -16.57 3.59 -3.83
CA LYS A 197 -17.35 3.81 -5.06
C LYS A 197 -18.62 2.97 -5.14
N THR A 198 -18.85 2.02 -4.24
CA THR A 198 -19.99 1.09 -4.28
C THR A 198 -20.75 0.99 -2.96
N GLY A 199 -20.75 2.05 -2.15
CA GLY A 199 -21.67 2.16 -1.00
C GLY A 199 -21.00 2.12 0.37
N ALA A 200 -19.72 1.78 0.48
CA ALA A 200 -19.01 2.07 1.73
C ALA A 200 -18.91 3.59 1.90
N ARG A 201 -19.15 4.09 3.10
CA ARG A 201 -19.07 5.53 3.41
C ARG A 201 -17.67 5.97 3.78
N GLU A 202 -16.91 5.07 4.39
CA GLU A 202 -15.48 5.25 4.72
C GLU A 202 -14.72 3.98 4.37
N ILE A 203 -13.41 4.11 4.14
CA ILE A 203 -12.52 3.00 3.82
C ILE A 203 -11.21 3.10 4.60
N TYR A 204 -10.68 1.96 5.04
CA TYR A 204 -9.41 1.88 5.78
C TYR A 204 -8.66 0.59 5.44
N ASP A 205 -7.34 0.64 5.30
CA ASP A 205 -6.50 -0.55 5.15
C ASP A 205 -5.23 -0.49 6.02
N PHE A 206 -4.35 -1.47 5.86
CA PHE A 206 -3.08 -1.55 6.59
C PHE A 206 -2.11 -0.38 6.32
N VAL A 207 -2.28 0.37 5.21
CA VAL A 207 -1.50 1.59 4.97
C VAL A 207 -1.92 2.67 5.95
N ASP A 208 -3.20 2.76 6.34
CA ASP A 208 -3.64 3.66 7.40
C ASP A 208 -3.05 3.29 8.77
N GLY A 209 -2.57 2.04 8.93
CA GLY A 209 -1.77 1.57 10.07
C GLY A 209 -0.26 1.80 9.92
N GLY A 210 0.19 2.44 8.83
CA GLY A 210 1.60 2.73 8.57
C GLY A 210 2.38 1.58 7.95
N LEU A 211 1.73 0.60 7.32
CA LEU A 211 2.39 -0.52 6.65
C LEU A 211 2.35 -0.42 5.11
N PRO A 212 3.47 -0.63 4.41
CA PRO A 212 3.49 -0.68 2.94
C PRO A 212 2.93 -1.99 2.37
N SER A 213 3.05 -3.06 3.15
CA SER A 213 2.46 -4.38 2.94
C SER A 213 2.35 -5.10 4.28
N THR A 214 1.62 -6.22 4.32
CA THR A 214 1.49 -7.04 5.52
C THR A 214 2.42 -8.25 5.53
N VAL A 215 3.53 -8.19 4.78
CA VAL A 215 4.65 -9.15 4.89
C VAL A 215 5.59 -8.63 5.98
N VAL A 216 5.20 -8.82 7.23
CA VAL A 216 5.91 -8.34 8.42
C VAL A 216 5.76 -9.37 9.54
N PRO A 217 6.56 -9.32 10.62
CA PRO A 217 6.31 -10.15 11.80
C PRO A 217 4.90 -9.95 12.37
N GLU A 218 4.29 -11.03 12.87
CA GLU A 218 2.92 -11.03 13.39
C GLU A 218 2.67 -9.93 14.43
N GLN A 219 3.61 -9.72 15.35
CA GLN A 219 3.48 -8.69 16.38
C GLN A 219 3.39 -7.28 15.77
N GLN A 220 4.24 -6.98 14.78
CA GLN A 220 4.22 -5.70 14.07
C GLN A 220 2.90 -5.50 13.31
N PHE A 221 2.39 -6.56 12.67
CA PHE A 221 1.07 -6.52 12.04
C PHE A 221 -0.04 -6.19 13.04
N ARG A 222 -0.06 -6.90 14.18
CA ARG A 222 -1.08 -6.67 15.23
C ARG A 222 -1.02 -5.25 15.79
N ASP A 223 0.18 -4.72 16.01
CA ASP A 223 0.38 -3.38 16.55
C ASP A 223 -0.03 -2.27 15.56
N ALA A 224 0.14 -2.50 14.25
CA ALA A 224 -0.33 -1.58 13.21
C ALA A 224 -1.84 -1.63 12.99
N ILE A 225 -2.45 -2.83 13.02
CA ILE A 225 -3.86 -3.01 12.65
C ILE A 225 -4.83 -2.74 13.80
N ARG A 226 -4.44 -3.00 15.05
CA ARG A 226 -5.32 -2.75 16.21
C ARG A 226 -5.81 -1.31 16.29
N PRO A 227 -4.96 -0.27 16.15
CA PRO A 227 -5.42 1.12 16.09
C PRO A 227 -6.41 1.38 14.96
N VAL A 228 -6.20 0.80 13.77
CA VAL A 228 -7.13 0.94 12.64
C VAL A 228 -8.49 0.33 12.98
N LEU A 229 -8.52 -0.86 13.59
CA LEU A 229 -9.76 -1.49 14.03
C LEU A 229 -10.47 -0.69 15.13
N ASN A 230 -9.72 -0.14 16.09
CA ASN A 230 -10.27 0.72 17.13
C ASN A 230 -10.90 1.98 16.54
N HIS A 231 -10.21 2.63 15.61
CA HIS A 231 -10.72 3.79 14.89
C HIS A 231 -12.01 3.45 14.14
N ILE A 232 -12.06 2.33 13.41
CA ILE A 232 -13.30 1.84 12.76
C ILE A 232 -14.42 1.65 13.78
N ASN A 233 -14.12 1.08 14.95
CA ASN A 233 -15.11 0.86 16.01
C ASN A 233 -15.67 2.19 16.55
N GLU A 234 -14.83 3.23 16.71
CA GLU A 234 -15.25 4.57 17.13
C GLU A 234 -16.18 5.26 16.14
N ARG A 235 -16.08 4.92 14.84
CA ARG A 235 -17.03 5.40 13.83
C ARG A 235 -18.44 4.85 14.04
N LYS A 236 -18.59 3.74 14.77
CA LYS A 236 -19.87 3.04 15.00
C LYS A 236 -20.63 2.71 13.71
N PRO A 237 -20.01 2.05 12.72
CA PRO A 237 -20.75 1.59 11.55
C PRO A 237 -21.66 0.42 11.90
N ASP A 238 -22.72 0.24 11.11
CA ASP A 238 -23.61 -0.92 11.24
C ASP A 238 -22.90 -2.20 10.79
N TYR A 239 -22.04 -2.10 9.77
CA TYR A 239 -21.28 -3.22 9.22
C TYR A 239 -19.87 -2.80 8.77
N VAL A 240 -18.93 -3.75 8.89
CA VAL A 240 -17.61 -3.66 8.24
C VAL A 240 -17.45 -4.78 7.22
N ILE A 241 -17.10 -4.42 5.99
CA ILE A 241 -16.78 -5.36 4.92
C ILE A 241 -15.27 -5.46 4.82
N VAL A 242 -14.73 -6.60 5.22
CA VAL A 242 -13.29 -6.81 5.34
C VAL A 242 -12.82 -7.72 4.21
N GLU A 243 -11.94 -7.22 3.35
CA GLU A 243 -11.18 -8.03 2.41
C GLU A 243 -9.88 -8.51 3.07
N ALA A 244 -9.69 -9.83 3.13
CA ALA A 244 -8.36 -10.41 3.30
C ALA A 244 -7.67 -10.40 1.93
N GLY A 245 -6.58 -9.66 1.81
CA GLY A 245 -5.71 -9.75 0.65
C GLY A 245 -5.10 -11.15 0.53
N ALA A 246 -4.58 -11.44 -0.66
CA ALA A 246 -3.86 -12.69 -0.92
C ALA A 246 -4.70 -13.97 -0.68
N SER A 247 -4.05 -15.12 -0.76
CA SER A 247 -4.56 -16.42 -0.28
C SER A 247 -4.12 -16.66 1.17
N PRO A 248 -4.87 -17.41 2.00
CA PRO A 248 -4.38 -17.87 3.31
C PRO A 248 -3.07 -18.68 3.26
N MET A 249 -2.68 -19.16 2.07
CA MET A 249 -1.43 -19.89 1.85
C MET A 249 -0.25 -18.98 1.47
N GLU A 250 -0.51 -17.70 1.19
CA GLU A 250 0.54 -16.70 0.95
C GLU A 250 0.93 -16.08 2.30
N PRO A 251 2.22 -15.72 2.51
CA PRO A 251 2.71 -15.26 3.81
C PRO A 251 2.35 -13.80 4.08
N TYR A 252 1.08 -13.46 3.92
CA TYR A 252 0.48 -12.25 4.43
C TYR A 252 -0.25 -12.62 5.72
N ASN A 253 0.05 -11.88 6.79
CA ASN A 253 -0.53 -12.07 8.12
C ASN A 253 -2.06 -12.14 8.12
#